data_AF-A0A9D6HKE7-F1
#
_entry.id   AF-A0A9D6HKE7-F1
#
_cell.length_a   1.000
_cell.length_b   1.000
_cell.length_c   1.000
_cell.angle_alpha   90.00
_cell.angle_beta   90.00
_cell.angle_gamma   90.00
#
_symmetry.space_group_name_H-M   'P 1'
#
loop_
_entity.id
_entity.type
_entity.pdbx_description
1 polymer ?
#
loop_
_entity_poly.entity_id
_entity_poly.type
_entity_poly.pdbx_seq_one_letter_code
_entity_poly.pdbx_strand_id
1 'polypeptide(L)'
;MKLKIYTGTEVRELRRKRGLSQREFWQCFHITQGGGRRYEAGCEIPMPMQLLLNITFGTQTQSTACVDALRALAKMPQKTMAPKPVTVPVAFDKLPFGMLP
;
A
#
# COMPACT_ATOMS: atom_id res chain seq x y z
N MET A 1 -17.56 -0.02 4.89
CA MET A 1 -16.67 -1.19 4.78
C MET A 1 -15.72 -1.20 5.97
N LYS A 2 -15.64 -2.30 6.73
CA LYS A 2 -14.67 -2.43 7.82
C LYS A 2 -13.45 -3.17 7.29
N LEU A 3 -12.40 -2.42 6.94
CA LEU A 3 -11.14 -3.01 6.50
C LEU A 3 -10.37 -3.51 7.72
N LYS A 4 -9.86 -4.75 7.67
CA LYS A 4 -8.85 -5.18 8.64
C LYS A 4 -7.53 -4.49 8.29
N ILE A 5 -6.97 -3.73 9.22
CA ILE A 5 -5.61 -3.20 9.09
C ILE A 5 -4.65 -4.26 9.63
N TYR A 6 -3.76 -4.74 8.78
CA TYR A 6 -2.74 -5.72 9.13
C TYR A 6 -1.46 -5.02 9.58
N THR A 7 -0.93 -5.49 10.70
CA THR A 7 0.47 -5.25 11.09
C THR A 7 1.41 -6.19 10.33
N GLY A 8 2.70 -5.83 10.26
CA GLY A 8 3.72 -6.69 9.63
C GLY A 8 3.80 -8.09 10.26
N THR A 9 3.65 -8.17 11.58
CA THR A 9 3.63 -9.44 12.33
C THR A 9 2.41 -10.29 11.98
N GLU A 10 1.22 -9.68 11.87
CA GLU A 10 0.01 -10.41 11.46
C GLU A 10 0.11 -10.95 10.03
N VAL A 11 0.70 -10.19 9.09
CA VAL A 11 0.92 -10.68 7.72
C VAL A 11 1.91 -11.86 7.72
N ARG A 12 2.97 -11.78 8.52
CA ARG A 12 3.92 -12.89 8.68
C ARG A 12 3.23 -14.14 9.22
N GLU A 13 2.36 -14.00 10.22
CA GLU A 13 1.59 -15.12 10.75
C GLU A 13 0.60 -15.68 9.72
N LEU A 14 -0.09 -14.82 8.98
CA LEU A 14 -0.99 -15.22 7.90
C LEU A 14 -0.26 -16.05 6.84
N ARG A 15 0.94 -15.62 6.45
CA ARG A 15 1.81 -16.37 5.54
C ARG A 15 2.21 -17.72 6.10
N ARG A 16 2.68 -17.76 7.37
CA ARG A 16 3.10 -19.00 8.03
C ARG A 16 1.96 -20.01 8.17
N LYS A 17 0.75 -19.56 8.51
CA LYS A 17 -0.47 -20.40 8.60
C LYS A 17 -0.81 -21.07 7.27
N ARG A 18 -0.40 -20.47 6.15
CA ARG A 18 -0.60 -21.01 4.80
C ARG A 18 0.56 -21.88 4.30
N GLY A 19 1.64 -22.03 5.09
CA GLY A 19 2.81 -22.83 4.70
C GLY A 19 3.62 -22.23 3.56
N LEU A 20 3.48 -20.93 3.28
CA LEU A 20 4.13 -20.27 2.15
C LEU A 20 5.47 -19.64 2.53
N SER A 21 6.45 -19.74 1.64
CA SER A 21 7.67 -18.93 1.71
C SER A 21 7.37 -17.44 1.51
N GLN A 22 8.31 -16.59 1.94
CA GLN A 22 8.18 -15.14 1.75
C GLN A 22 8.00 -14.79 0.26
N ARG A 23 8.79 -15.41 -0.63
CA ARG A 23 8.70 -15.16 -2.06
C ARG A 23 7.33 -15.53 -2.62
N GLU A 24 6.83 -16.73 -2.34
CA GLU A 24 5.55 -17.21 -2.86
C GLU A 24 4.38 -16.32 -2.40
N PHE A 25 4.38 -15.93 -1.13
CA PHE A 25 3.31 -15.09 -0.57
C PHE A 25 3.28 -13.69 -1.21
N TRP A 26 4.43 -13.03 -1.31
CA TRP A 26 4.49 -11.65 -1.82
C TRP A 26 4.45 -11.56 -3.34
N GLN A 27 4.78 -12.65 -4.05
CA GLN A 27 4.68 -12.75 -5.50
C GLN A 27 3.22 -12.61 -5.99
N CYS A 28 2.23 -13.05 -5.20
CA CYS A 28 0.81 -12.83 -5.50
C CYS A 28 0.42 -11.35 -5.65
N PHE A 29 1.18 -10.45 -5.03
CA PHE A 29 0.96 -9.01 -5.06
C PHE A 29 1.98 -8.28 -5.95
N HIS A 30 2.77 -9.03 -6.73
CA HIS A 30 3.88 -8.50 -7.52
C HIS A 30 4.90 -7.68 -6.70
N ILE A 31 5.06 -8.03 -5.42
CA ILE A 31 6.02 -7.39 -4.52
C ILE A 31 7.33 -8.18 -4.53
N THR A 32 8.45 -7.45 -4.64
CA THR A 32 9.79 -8.05 -4.54
C THR A 32 10.01 -8.66 -3.15
N GLN A 33 10.86 -9.68 -3.05
CA GLN A 33 11.19 -10.32 -1.76
C GLN A 33 11.63 -9.29 -0.70
N GLY A 34 12.48 -8.31 -1.08
CA GLY A 34 12.93 -7.25 -0.19
C GLY A 34 11.81 -6.29 0.25
N GLY A 35 10.82 -6.03 -0.62
CA GLY A 35 9.61 -5.30 -0.25
C GLY A 35 8.77 -6.06 0.78
N GLY A 36 8.52 -7.34 0.52
CA GLY A 36 7.78 -8.21 1.44
C GLY A 36 8.43 -8.35 2.81
N ARG A 37 9.77 -8.46 2.84
CA ARG A 37 10.54 -8.51 4.09
C ARG A 37 10.38 -7.23 4.91
N ARG A 38 10.38 -6.05 4.28
CA ARG A 38 10.18 -4.77 4.97
C ARG A 38 8.82 -4.72 5.66
N TYR A 39 7.76 -5.09 4.95
CA TYR A 39 6.43 -5.15 5.53
C TYR A 39 6.35 -6.12 6.70
N GLU A 40 6.86 -7.34 6.57
CA GLU A 40 6.87 -8.30 7.67
C GLU A 40 7.75 -7.87 8.85
N ALA A 41 8.73 -6.99 8.64
CA ALA A 41 9.60 -6.47 9.69
C ALA A 41 9.02 -5.24 10.43
N GLY A 42 7.85 -4.76 10.04
CA GLY A 42 7.16 -3.66 10.71
C GLY A 42 7.15 -2.34 9.95
N CYS A 43 7.65 -2.29 8.70
CA CYS A 43 7.38 -1.12 7.86
C CYS A 43 5.86 -0.98 7.65
N GLU A 44 5.40 0.26 7.59
CA GLU A 44 4.01 0.57 7.29
C GLU A 44 3.61 -0.10 5.98
N ILE A 45 2.49 -0.84 6.03
CA ILE A 45 1.90 -1.46 4.86
C ILE A 45 0.94 -0.44 4.24
N PRO A 46 1.19 0.03 3.00
CA PRO A 46 0.37 1.05 2.36
C PRO A 46 -1.10 0.64 2.27
N MET A 47 -2.00 1.61 2.32
CA MET A 47 -3.45 1.36 2.25
C MET A 47 -3.90 0.51 1.03
N PRO A 48 -3.33 0.68 -0.18
CA PRO A 48 -3.64 -0.23 -1.30
C PRO A 48 -3.29 -1.68 -0.99
N MET A 49 -2.18 -1.93 -0.31
CA MET A 49 -1.78 -3.28 0.11
C MET A 49 -2.70 -3.83 1.20
N GLN A 50 -3.12 -3.01 2.15
CA GLN A 50 -4.12 -3.42 3.15
C GLN A 50 -5.40 -3.91 2.47
N LEU A 51 -5.85 -3.19 1.45
CA LEU A 51 -7.03 -3.55 0.68
C LEU A 51 -6.85 -4.88 -0.07
N LEU A 52 -5.73 -5.04 -0.77
CA LEU A 52 -5.43 -6.29 -1.47
C LEU A 52 -5.36 -7.48 -0.51
N LEU A 53 -4.75 -7.33 0.67
CA LEU A 53 -4.72 -8.38 1.68
C LEU A 53 -6.13 -8.80 2.13
N ASN A 54 -7.05 -7.84 2.29
CA ASN A 54 -8.44 -8.14 2.64
C ASN A 54 -9.19 -8.82 1.49
N ILE A 55 -8.96 -8.41 0.24
CA ILE A 55 -9.59 -9.01 -0.94
C ILE A 55 -9.10 -10.45 -1.15
N THR A 56 -7.79 -10.68 -1.01
CA THR A 56 -7.16 -11.98 -1.32
C THR A 56 -7.37 -13.00 -0.21
N PHE A 57 -7.37 -12.60 1.06
CA PHE A 57 -7.38 -13.53 2.19
C PHE A 57 -8.62 -13.43 3.09
N GLY A 58 -9.51 -12.46 2.84
CA GLY A 58 -10.80 -12.37 3.52
C GLY A 58 -11.79 -13.45 3.07
N THR A 59 -12.93 -13.51 3.75
CA THR A 59 -14.06 -14.34 3.30
C THR A 59 -14.66 -13.77 2.02
N GLN A 60 -15.39 -14.59 1.25
CA GLN A 60 -16.04 -14.12 0.02
C GLN A 60 -16.88 -12.85 0.24
N THR A 61 -17.63 -12.79 1.34
CA THR A 61 -18.42 -11.62 1.73
C THR A 61 -17.54 -10.38 1.96
N GLN A 62 -16.40 -10.53 2.63
CA GLN A 62 -15.46 -9.43 2.88
C GLN A 62 -14.83 -8.93 1.57
N SER A 63 -14.41 -9.85 0.70
CA SER A 63 -13.82 -9.52 -0.60
C SER A 63 -14.82 -8.80 -1.49
N THR A 64 -16.06 -9.30 -1.59
CA THR A 64 -17.14 -8.66 -2.35
C THR A 64 -17.41 -7.25 -1.81
N ALA A 65 -17.53 -7.08 -0.50
CA ALA A 65 -17.73 -5.76 0.11
C ALA A 65 -16.59 -4.77 -0.19
N CYS A 66 -15.34 -5.25 -0.25
CA CYS A 66 -14.19 -4.43 -0.62
C CYS A 66 -14.23 -3.99 -2.08
N VAL A 67 -14.53 -4.91 -2.98
CA VAL A 67 -14.62 -4.62 -4.41
C VAL A 67 -15.80 -3.69 -4.72
N ASP A 68 -16.95 -3.91 -4.08
CA ASP A 68 -18.13 -3.06 -4.29
C ASP A 68 -17.91 -1.65 -3.78
N ALA A 69 -17.23 -1.48 -2.64
CA ALA A 69 -16.83 -0.17 -2.15
C ALA A 69 -15.91 0.56 -3.14
N LEU A 70 -14.92 -0.14 -3.71
CA LEU A 70 -14.05 0.44 -4.75
C LEU A 70 -14.82 0.86 -6.00
N ARG A 71 -15.75 0.01 -6.47
CA ARG A 71 -16.60 0.31 -7.62
C ARG A 71 -17.52 1.50 -7.35
N ALA A 72 -18.05 1.62 -6.14
CA ALA A 72 -18.86 2.77 -5.74
C ALA A 72 -18.03 4.06 -5.76
N LEU A 73 -16.81 4.03 -5.21
CA LEU A 73 -15.88 5.17 -5.24
C LEU A 73 -15.51 5.57 -6.67
N ALA A 74 -15.29 4.60 -7.56
CA ALA A 74 -14.97 4.86 -8.96
C ALA A 74 -16.12 5.55 -9.73
N LYS A 75 -17.37 5.37 -9.29
CA LYS A 75 -18.56 6.01 -9.86
C LYS A 75 -18.83 7.40 -9.30
N MET A 76 -18.19 7.77 -8.18
CA MET A 76 -18.40 9.09 -7.59
C MET A 76 -17.73 10.15 -8.46
N PRO A 77 -18.41 11.28 -8.74
CA PRO A 77 -17.76 12.41 -9.39
C PRO A 77 -16.58 12.83 -8.52
N GLN A 78 -15.37 12.82 -9.09
CA GLN A 78 -14.20 13.36 -8.42
C GLN A 78 -14.54 14.79 -8.05
N LYS A 79 -14.62 15.09 -6.76
CA LYS A 79 -14.69 16.48 -6.31
C LYS A 79 -13.44 17.14 -6.89
N THR A 80 -13.61 18.08 -7.81
CA THR A 80 -12.52 18.86 -8.38
C THR A 80 -11.78 19.49 -7.22
N MET A 81 -10.69 18.87 -6.80
CA MET A 81 -9.77 19.48 -5.87
C MET A 81 -9.09 20.55 -6.70
N ALA A 82 -9.49 21.81 -6.50
CA ALA A 82 -8.75 22.94 -7.05
C ALA A 82 -7.26 22.67 -6.75
N PRO A 83 -6.37 22.81 -7.75
CA PRO A 83 -4.96 22.52 -7.53
C PRO A 83 -4.52 23.31 -6.30
N LYS A 84 -4.05 22.61 -5.26
CA LYS A 84 -3.35 23.29 -4.17
C LYS A 84 -2.24 24.09 -4.85
N PRO A 85 -2.11 25.41 -4.60
CA PRO A 85 -1.02 26.16 -5.17
C PRO A 85 0.27 25.45 -4.76
N VAL A 86 0.98 24.92 -5.75
CA VAL A 86 2.32 24.37 -5.53
C VAL A 86 3.18 25.58 -5.22
N THR A 87 3.37 25.86 -3.93
CA THR A 87 4.43 26.75 -3.49
C THR A 87 5.74 26.01 -3.72
N VAL A 88 6.25 26.04 -4.95
CA VAL A 88 7.66 25.74 -5.22
C VAL A 88 8.46 26.80 -4.46
N PRO A 89 9.29 26.45 -3.46
CA PRO A 89 10.24 27.41 -2.94
C PRO A 89 11.17 27.79 -4.09
N VAL A 90 11.15 29.08 -4.40
CA VAL A 90 11.95 29.72 -5.43
C VAL A 90 13.44 29.59 -5.09
N ALA A 91 14.24 29.35 -6.14
CA ALA A 91 15.71 29.39 -6.24
C ALA A 91 16.50 28.10 -5.89
N PHE A 92 16.56 27.17 -6.85
CA PHE A 92 17.71 26.26 -6.99
C PHE A 92 18.94 26.97 -7.62
N ASP A 93 18.73 28.16 -8.21
CA ASP A 93 19.77 28.99 -8.85
C ASP A 93 20.75 29.70 -7.90
N LYS A 94 20.73 29.38 -6.60
CA LYS A 94 21.66 29.95 -5.61
C LYS A 94 22.55 28.92 -4.91
N LEU A 95 22.72 27.74 -5.48
CA LEU A 95 23.72 26.79 -5.01
C LEU A 95 24.99 26.96 -5.84
N PRO A 96 26.12 27.42 -5.27
CA PRO A 96 27.39 27.40 -5.99
C PRO A 96 27.74 25.95 -6.34
N PHE A 97 27.88 25.66 -7.64
CA PHE A 97 28.43 24.40 -8.09
C PHE A 97 29.91 24.35 -7.68
N GLY A 98 30.25 23.41 -6.81
CA GLY A 98 31.62 23.14 -6.42
C GLY A 98 31.91 23.34 -4.94
N MET A 99 31.32 22.49 -4.10
CA MET A 99 31.96 21.97 -2.89
C MET A 99 31.01 21.01 -2.22
N LEU A 100 31.39 19.73 -2.13
CA LEU A 100 31.52 19.01 -0.85
C LEU A 100 32.07 17.58 -1.14
N PRO A 101 32.77 17.00 -0.16
CA PRO A 101 33.87 16.05 -0.29
C PRO A 101 33.49 14.62 -0.66
#